data_AF-A0A835AAZ6-F1
#
_entry.id   AF-A0A835AAZ6-F1
#
_cell.length_a   1.000
_cell.length_b   1.000
_cell.length_c   1.000
_cell.angle_alpha   90.00
_cell.angle_beta   90.00
_cell.angle_gamma   90.00
#
_symmetry.space_group_name_H-M   'P 1'
#
loop_
_entity.id
_entity.type
_entity.pdbx_description
1 polymer ?
#
loop_
_entity_poly.entity_id
_entity_poly.type
_entity_poly.pdbx_seq_one_letter_code
_entity_poly.pdbx_strand_id
1 'polypeptide(L)'
;MLSTFPRSKRSYSPPPKICHFRAIASTIPMEPSKLVVACLLVLALAWAVQPSYAQNSPQDYLTPHNQARAAVGVGPVTWSAKLQQFAESYAAQRAGDCKLQHSGGPYGENIFWGSAGFDWKAADAVRSWVDEKQWYNYGSNSCAAGKVCGHYTQVVWRATTSIGCARVVCRDNRGVFIICSYEPRGNIVGVKPY
;
A
#
# COMPACT_ATOMS: atom_id res chain seq x y z
N MET A 1 -20.77 -40.31 -44.36
CA MET A 1 -21.02 -38.90 -43.99
C MET A 1 -19.73 -38.33 -43.42
N LEU A 2 -18.97 -37.59 -44.24
CA LEU A 2 -17.69 -36.98 -43.87
C LEU A 2 -17.98 -35.55 -43.36
N SER A 3 -17.75 -35.27 -42.07
CA SER A 3 -17.85 -33.90 -41.54
C SER A 3 -16.53 -33.17 -41.71
N THR A 4 -16.57 -32.08 -42.48
CA THR A 4 -15.51 -31.12 -42.70
C THR A 4 -15.39 -30.16 -41.50
N PHE A 5 -14.18 -30.01 -40.96
CA PHE A 5 -13.85 -28.94 -40.00
C PHE A 5 -13.37 -27.68 -40.75
N PRO A 6 -13.75 -26.45 -40.34
CA PRO A 6 -13.29 -25.22 -40.98
C PRO A 6 -11.86 -24.86 -40.53
N ARG A 7 -10.97 -24.61 -41.51
CA ARG A 7 -9.60 -24.10 -41.31
C ARG A 7 -9.64 -22.65 -40.81
N SER A 8 -9.06 -22.42 -39.64
CA SER A 8 -8.66 -21.10 -39.15
C SER A 8 -7.61 -20.46 -40.08
N LYS A 9 -7.91 -19.29 -40.64
CA LYS A 9 -6.94 -18.47 -41.38
C LYS A 9 -6.02 -17.77 -40.38
N ARG A 10 -4.78 -18.24 -40.28
CA ARG A 10 -3.69 -17.53 -39.58
C ARG A 10 -3.25 -16.35 -40.44
N SER A 11 -3.43 -15.12 -39.95
CA SER A 11 -2.88 -13.91 -40.56
C SER A 11 -1.35 -13.93 -40.40
N TYR A 12 -0.61 -13.87 -41.50
CA TYR A 12 0.85 -13.86 -41.53
C TYR A 12 1.31 -12.40 -41.50
N SER A 13 1.84 -11.96 -40.36
CA SER A 13 2.53 -10.65 -40.27
C SER A 13 3.96 -10.81 -40.81
N PRO A 14 4.44 -9.93 -41.72
CA PRO A 14 5.81 -10.01 -42.20
C PRO A 14 6.80 -9.66 -41.08
N PRO A 15 8.00 -10.28 -41.07
CA PRO A 15 9.03 -9.98 -40.07
C PRO A 15 9.55 -8.54 -40.21
N PRO A 16 9.94 -7.89 -39.10
CA PRO A 16 10.53 -6.57 -39.13
C PRO A 16 11.85 -6.60 -39.92
N LYS A 17 12.06 -5.60 -40.78
CA LYS A 17 13.30 -5.41 -41.54
C LYS A 17 14.44 -5.12 -40.55
N ILE A 18 15.42 -6.01 -40.50
CA ILE A 18 16.66 -5.82 -39.75
C ILE A 18 17.47 -4.74 -40.48
N CYS A 19 17.53 -3.53 -39.91
CA CYS A 19 18.48 -2.52 -40.33
C CYS A 19 19.87 -2.96 -39.89
N HIS A 20 20.72 -3.33 -40.85
CA HIS A 20 22.15 -3.52 -40.61
C HIS A 20 22.80 -2.17 -40.26
N PHE A 21 22.95 -1.90 -38.97
CA PHE A 21 23.88 -0.88 -38.50
C PHE A 21 25.30 -1.42 -38.71
N ARG A 22 26.01 -0.88 -39.70
CA ARG A 22 27.47 -0.99 -39.76
C ARG A 22 28.02 -0.21 -38.56
N ALA A 23 28.54 -0.93 -37.57
CA ALA A 23 29.35 -0.34 -36.50
C ALA A 23 30.64 0.20 -37.13
N ILE A 24 30.72 1.51 -37.28
CA ILE A 24 31.99 2.20 -37.54
C ILE A 24 32.72 2.19 -36.20
N ALA A 25 33.62 1.22 -36.02
CA ALA A 25 34.53 1.19 -34.87
C ALA A 25 35.61 2.27 -35.08
N SER A 26 35.24 3.53 -34.88
CA SER A 26 36.21 4.59 -34.66
C SER A 26 36.76 4.40 -33.25
N THR A 27 37.94 3.80 -33.14
CA THR A 27 38.72 3.80 -31.90
C THR A 27 39.18 5.22 -31.63
N ILE A 28 38.32 6.02 -30.98
CA ILE A 28 38.71 7.31 -30.43
C ILE A 28 39.61 6.99 -29.23
N PRO A 29 40.89 7.43 -29.22
CA PRO A 29 41.73 7.28 -28.04
C PRO A 29 41.12 8.10 -26.90
N MET A 30 40.52 7.40 -25.94
CA MET A 30 40.01 8.00 -24.71
C MET A 30 41.13 8.05 -23.69
N GLU A 31 41.49 9.24 -23.25
CA GLU A 31 42.51 9.42 -22.21
C GLU A 31 42.07 8.78 -20.88
N PRO A 32 43.01 8.24 -20.08
CA PRO A 32 42.71 7.57 -18.82
C PRO A 32 41.93 8.46 -17.83
N SER A 33 42.10 9.78 -17.91
CA SER A 33 41.33 10.78 -17.16
C SER A 33 39.83 10.76 -17.51
N LYS A 34 39.47 10.55 -18.78
CA LYS A 34 38.08 10.51 -19.25
C LYS A 34 37.38 9.21 -18.86
N LEU A 35 38.13 8.10 -18.75
CA LEU A 35 37.64 6.83 -18.25
C LEU A 35 37.28 6.90 -16.76
N VAL A 36 38.13 7.53 -15.94
CA VAL A 36 37.84 7.74 -14.51
C VAL A 36 36.61 8.61 -14.31
N VAL A 37 36.49 9.72 -15.06
CA VAL A 37 35.33 10.61 -15.00
C VAL A 37 34.05 9.89 -15.45
N ALA A 38 34.09 9.10 -16.53
CA ALA A 38 32.96 8.31 -16.99
C ALA A 38 32.49 7.27 -15.95
N CYS A 39 33.42 6.56 -15.31
CA CYS A 39 33.10 5.60 -14.25
C CYS A 39 32.49 6.28 -13.02
N LEU A 40 33.01 7.43 -12.60
CA LEU A 40 32.46 8.20 -11.47
C LEU A 40 31.05 8.72 -11.77
N LEU A 41 30.77 9.14 -13.01
CA LEU A 41 29.44 9.57 -13.43
C LEU A 41 28.44 8.41 -13.46
N VAL A 42 28.85 7.22 -13.91
CA VAL A 42 27.99 6.02 -13.89
C VAL A 42 27.69 5.55 -12.46
N LEU A 43 28.68 5.60 -11.56
CA LEU A 43 28.48 5.29 -10.14
C LEU A 43 27.56 6.31 -9.46
N ALA A 44 27.68 7.61 -9.78
CA ALA A 44 26.78 8.64 -9.25
C ALA A 44 25.33 8.48 -9.74
N LEU A 45 25.14 8.09 -11.01
CA LEU A 45 23.82 7.82 -11.58
C LEU A 45 23.15 6.58 -10.97
N ALA A 46 23.93 5.57 -10.55
CA ALA A 46 23.40 4.38 -9.88
C ALA A 46 22.84 4.67 -8.47
N TRP A 47 23.30 5.73 -7.80
CA TRP A 47 22.74 6.18 -6.51
C TRP A 47 21.49 7.05 -6.66
N ALA A 48 21.35 7.73 -7.80
CA ALA A 48 20.21 8.59 -8.11
C ALA A 48 18.94 7.80 -8.49
N VAL A 49 19.08 6.54 -8.92
CA VAL A 49 17.95 5.62 -9.09
C VAL A 49 17.70 4.93 -7.75
N GLN A 50 17.16 5.68 -6.79
CA GLN A 50 16.50 5.05 -5.65
C GLN A 50 15.30 4.28 -6.22
N PRO A 51 15.25 2.93 -6.17
CA PRO A 51 14.01 2.24 -6.46
C PRO A 51 12.97 2.82 -5.49
N SER A 52 11.83 3.29 -6.00
CA SER A 52 10.72 3.70 -5.17
C SER A 52 10.30 2.47 -4.36
N TYR A 53 10.82 2.32 -3.14
CA TYR A 53 10.43 1.29 -2.22
C TYR A 53 8.90 1.33 -2.14
N ALA A 54 8.29 0.18 -2.44
CA ALA A 54 6.86 0.01 -2.58
C ALA A 54 6.13 0.65 -1.38
N GLN A 55 5.47 1.79 -1.59
CA GLN A 55 4.82 2.65 -0.58
C GLN A 55 3.59 2.01 0.11
N ASN A 56 3.49 0.68 0.10
CA ASN A 56 2.41 -0.13 0.62
C ASN A 56 2.92 -1.46 1.20
N SER A 57 4.19 -1.50 1.60
CA SER A 57 4.80 -2.63 2.30
C SER A 57 4.24 -2.74 3.74
N PRO A 58 4.39 -3.90 4.42
CA PRO A 58 4.06 -4.03 5.83
C PRO A 58 4.61 -2.91 6.72
N GLN A 59 5.84 -2.47 6.45
CA GLN A 59 6.53 -1.43 7.21
C GLN A 59 5.87 -0.06 7.07
N ASP A 60 5.24 0.23 5.93
CA ASP A 60 4.54 1.50 5.69
C ASP A 60 3.26 1.64 6.52
N TYR A 61 2.69 0.51 6.95
CA TYR A 61 1.61 0.48 7.94
C TYR A 61 2.17 0.46 9.36
N LEU A 62 3.11 -0.43 9.66
CA LEU A 62 3.63 -0.64 11.00
C LEU A 62 4.31 0.60 11.59
N THR A 63 5.09 1.32 10.78
CA THR A 63 5.86 2.47 11.24
C THR A 63 4.96 3.56 11.85
N PRO A 64 3.96 4.11 11.13
CA PRO A 64 3.07 5.12 11.71
C PRO A 64 2.19 4.58 12.84
N HIS A 65 1.76 3.30 12.80
CA HIS A 65 1.05 2.69 13.93
C HIS A 65 1.91 2.69 15.20
N ASN A 66 3.13 2.18 15.10
CA ASN A 66 4.02 2.03 16.24
C ASN A 66 4.54 3.37 16.76
N GLN A 67 4.68 4.38 15.90
CA GLN A 67 4.92 5.76 16.34
C GLN A 67 3.76 6.31 17.18
N ALA A 68 2.52 6.17 16.70
CA ALA A 68 1.33 6.62 17.44
C ALA A 68 1.15 5.89 18.77
N ARG A 69 1.44 4.59 18.80
CA ARG A 69 1.40 3.74 20.00
C ARG A 69 2.47 4.13 21.03
N ALA A 70 3.71 4.34 20.59
CA ALA A 70 4.79 4.80 21.44
C ALA A 70 4.46 6.16 22.10
N ALA A 71 3.81 7.07 21.35
CA ALA A 71 3.42 8.38 21.85
C ALA A 71 2.39 8.35 23.00
N VAL A 72 1.74 7.21 23.25
CA VAL A 72 0.82 7.00 24.38
C VAL A 72 1.27 5.88 25.34
N GLY A 73 2.51 5.39 25.18
CA GLY A 73 3.09 4.39 26.08
C GLY A 73 2.48 2.99 25.96
N VAL A 74 1.90 2.63 24.81
CA VAL A 74 1.46 1.25 24.53
C VAL A 74 2.46 0.52 23.64
N GLY A 75 2.63 -0.78 23.90
CA GLY A 75 3.61 -1.61 23.18
C GLY A 75 3.32 -1.69 21.68
N PRO A 76 4.33 -1.95 20.83
CA PRO A 76 4.16 -1.98 19.38
C PRO A 76 3.29 -3.17 18.93
N VAL A 77 2.68 -3.04 17.75
CA VAL A 77 2.09 -4.16 17.02
C VAL A 77 3.10 -4.76 16.03
N THR A 78 2.90 -6.03 15.69
CA THR A 78 3.67 -6.76 14.67
C THR A 78 2.81 -7.09 13.45
N TRP A 79 3.45 -7.39 12.32
CA TRP A 79 2.74 -7.81 11.12
C TRP A 79 2.26 -9.27 11.23
N SER A 80 1.05 -9.53 10.74
CA SER A 80 0.48 -10.87 10.64
C SER A 80 0.06 -11.16 9.20
N ALA A 81 0.72 -12.14 8.58
CA ALA A 81 0.36 -12.61 7.24
C ALA A 81 -1.08 -13.13 7.17
N LYS A 82 -1.59 -13.74 8.26
CA LYS A 82 -2.98 -14.19 8.36
C LYS A 82 -3.96 -13.01 8.27
N LEU A 83 -3.69 -11.93 9.00
CA LEU A 83 -4.53 -10.73 8.97
C LEU A 83 -4.42 -10.01 7.62
N GLN A 84 -3.23 -9.98 7.02
CA GLN A 84 -3.02 -9.45 5.68
C GLN A 84 -3.86 -10.20 4.66
N GLN A 85 -3.84 -11.55 4.67
CA GLN A 85 -4.61 -12.35 3.73
C GLN A 85 -6.12 -12.08 3.86
N PHE A 86 -6.62 -11.92 5.09
CA PHE A 86 -8.00 -11.52 5.32
C PHE A 86 -8.30 -10.14 4.73
N ALA A 87 -7.44 -9.16 5.03
CA ALA A 87 -7.55 -7.79 4.53
C ALA A 87 -7.51 -7.74 2.99
N GLU A 88 -6.64 -8.51 2.35
CA GLU A 88 -6.52 -8.61 0.87
C GLU A 88 -7.79 -9.18 0.25
N SER A 89 -8.32 -10.27 0.83
CA SER A 89 -9.57 -10.89 0.39
C SER A 89 -10.74 -9.90 0.48
N TYR A 90 -10.82 -9.15 1.58
CA TYR A 90 -11.88 -8.18 1.76
C TYR A 90 -11.71 -6.95 0.85
N ALA A 91 -10.50 -6.39 0.74
CA ALA A 91 -10.22 -5.29 -0.17
C ALA A 91 -10.60 -5.64 -1.62
N ALA A 92 -10.28 -6.86 -2.07
CA ALA A 92 -10.67 -7.33 -3.40
C ALA A 92 -12.20 -7.31 -3.63
N GLN A 93 -13.01 -7.58 -2.60
CA GLN A 93 -14.47 -7.49 -2.67
C GLN A 93 -14.95 -6.03 -2.83
N ARG A 94 -14.25 -5.07 -2.22
CA ARG A 94 -14.56 -3.63 -2.34
C ARG A 94 -14.08 -3.00 -3.63
N ALA A 95 -13.22 -3.68 -4.41
CA ALA A 95 -12.63 -3.12 -5.62
C ALA A 95 -13.68 -2.66 -6.66
N GLY A 96 -14.89 -3.23 -6.64
CA GLY A 96 -15.98 -2.85 -7.55
C GLY A 96 -16.72 -1.57 -7.17
N ASP A 97 -16.86 -1.24 -5.89
CA ASP A 97 -17.69 -0.12 -5.42
C ASP A 97 -16.94 0.91 -4.58
N CYS A 98 -15.77 0.54 -4.03
CA CYS A 98 -14.93 1.35 -3.14
C CYS A 98 -15.63 1.85 -1.87
N LYS A 99 -16.72 1.20 -1.44
CA LYS A 99 -17.52 1.70 -0.31
C LYS A 99 -16.79 1.51 1.02
N LEU A 100 -16.91 2.50 1.90
CA LEU A 100 -16.55 2.39 3.31
C LEU A 100 -17.61 1.61 4.09
N GLN A 101 -17.53 0.29 4.09
CA GLN A 101 -18.28 -0.53 5.03
C GLN A 101 -17.39 -1.64 5.56
N HIS A 102 -17.60 -1.95 6.84
CA HIS A 102 -16.82 -2.94 7.55
C HIS A 102 -17.14 -4.36 7.11
N SER A 103 -16.14 -5.25 7.20
CA SER A 103 -16.29 -6.66 6.76
C SER A 103 -17.27 -7.48 7.59
N GLY A 104 -17.55 -7.05 8.83
CA GLY A 104 -18.29 -7.87 9.80
C GLY A 104 -17.49 -9.08 10.31
N GLY A 105 -16.19 -9.15 9.98
CA GLY A 105 -15.30 -10.21 10.42
C GLY A 105 -15.00 -10.20 11.94
N PRO A 106 -14.24 -11.21 12.41
CA PRO A 106 -13.93 -11.38 13.83
C PRO A 106 -12.91 -10.34 14.35
N TYR A 107 -12.12 -9.73 13.45
CA TYR A 107 -11.04 -8.81 13.76
C TYR A 107 -11.53 -7.39 14.07
N GLY A 108 -10.69 -6.60 14.73
CA GLY A 108 -10.83 -5.15 14.70
C GLY A 108 -10.52 -4.64 13.29
N GLU A 109 -11.06 -3.49 12.91
CA GLU A 109 -10.93 -3.02 11.53
C GLU A 109 -10.94 -1.50 11.41
N ASN A 110 -9.99 -0.99 10.64
CA ASN A 110 -10.02 0.38 10.13
C ASN A 110 -10.04 0.34 8.61
N ILE A 111 -10.84 1.22 8.01
CA ILE A 111 -10.99 1.33 6.56
C ILE A 111 -10.77 2.78 6.13
N PHE A 112 -10.27 2.95 4.91
CA PHE A 112 -9.95 4.23 4.33
C PHE A 112 -10.36 4.23 2.86
N TRP A 113 -10.85 5.38 2.41
CA TRP A 113 -11.12 5.65 1.02
C TRP A 113 -10.42 6.93 0.62
N GLY A 114 -9.68 6.86 -0.47
CA GLY A 114 -9.03 8.00 -1.08
C GLY A 114 -9.62 8.26 -2.46
N SER A 115 -9.81 9.53 -2.80
CA SER A 115 -10.34 9.98 -4.10
C SER A 115 -9.49 9.52 -5.29
N ALA A 116 -10.15 9.35 -6.43
CA ALA A 116 -9.48 9.06 -7.70
C ALA A 116 -8.58 10.21 -8.17
N GLY A 117 -7.62 9.87 -9.03
CA GLY A 117 -6.59 10.79 -9.51
C GLY A 117 -5.38 10.94 -8.59
N PHE A 118 -5.43 10.33 -7.40
CA PHE A 118 -4.32 10.30 -6.44
C PHE A 118 -3.92 8.88 -6.11
N ASP A 119 -2.63 8.67 -5.88
CA ASP A 119 -2.06 7.40 -5.49
C ASP A 119 -1.91 7.32 -3.96
N TRP A 120 -3.05 7.20 -3.28
CA TRP A 120 -3.12 7.09 -1.82
C TRP A 120 -2.33 5.87 -1.32
N LYS A 121 -1.48 6.09 -0.32
CA LYS A 121 -0.55 5.12 0.24
C LYS A 121 -0.99 4.61 1.59
N ALA A 122 -0.38 3.50 2.01
CA ALA A 122 -0.53 2.93 3.35
C ALA A 122 -0.40 4.00 4.45
N ALA A 123 0.67 4.79 4.40
CA ALA A 123 0.93 5.83 5.39
C ALA A 123 -0.13 6.95 5.40
N ASP A 124 -0.77 7.26 4.26
CA ASP A 124 -1.85 8.26 4.22
C ASP A 124 -3.05 7.80 5.04
N ALA A 125 -3.46 6.53 4.86
CA ALA A 125 -4.56 5.95 5.62
C ALA A 125 -4.28 5.95 7.12
N VAL A 126 -3.10 5.46 7.53
CA VAL A 126 -2.74 5.41 8.96
C VAL A 126 -2.64 6.81 9.58
N ARG A 127 -2.05 7.79 8.86
CA ARG A 127 -2.04 9.18 9.33
C ARG A 127 -3.45 9.72 9.54
N SER A 128 -4.36 9.51 8.58
CA SER A 128 -5.74 9.98 8.70
C SER A 128 -6.45 9.41 9.94
N TRP A 129 -6.20 8.13 10.26
CA TRP A 129 -6.73 7.49 11.46
C TRP A 129 -6.09 8.03 12.73
N VAL A 130 -4.78 8.27 12.73
CA VAL A 130 -4.05 8.84 13.87
C VAL A 130 -4.46 10.28 14.14
N ASP A 131 -4.74 11.07 13.10
CA ASP A 131 -5.13 12.47 13.20
C ASP A 131 -6.47 12.66 13.93
N GLU A 132 -7.29 11.61 14.03
CA GLU A 132 -8.50 11.65 14.87
C GLU A 132 -8.19 11.79 16.37
N LYS A 133 -6.93 11.62 16.80
CA LYS A 133 -6.46 11.93 18.15
C LYS A 133 -6.93 13.30 18.62
N GLN A 134 -6.95 14.29 17.73
CA GLN A 134 -7.39 15.65 18.05
C GLN A 134 -8.86 15.72 18.51
N TRP A 135 -9.67 14.72 18.15
CA TRP A 135 -11.09 14.62 18.51
C TRP A 135 -11.35 13.66 19.68
N TYR A 136 -10.35 12.92 20.15
CA TYR A 136 -10.51 11.97 21.23
C TYR A 136 -10.20 12.60 22.60
N ASN A 137 -11.14 12.48 23.53
CA ASN A 137 -10.91 12.84 24.94
C ASN A 137 -10.69 11.57 25.77
N TYR A 138 -9.47 11.40 26.28
CA TYR A 138 -9.11 10.25 27.11
C TYR A 138 -9.80 10.22 28.48
N GLY A 139 -10.08 11.40 29.06
CA GLY A 139 -10.73 11.52 30.36
C GLY A 139 -12.13 10.91 30.33
N SER A 140 -12.94 11.34 29.37
CA SER A 140 -14.32 10.87 29.17
C SER A 140 -14.44 9.60 28.32
N ASN A 141 -13.35 9.13 27.69
CA ASN A 141 -13.35 8.01 26.74
C ASN A 141 -14.36 8.21 25.59
N SER A 142 -14.40 9.43 25.03
CA SER A 142 -15.39 9.79 24.03
C SER A 142 -14.77 10.66 22.93
N CYS A 143 -15.40 10.63 21.75
CA CYS A 143 -15.08 11.60 20.70
C CYS A 143 -15.77 12.94 20.98
N ALA A 144 -15.20 14.02 20.45
CA ALA A 144 -15.86 15.32 20.37
C ALA A 144 -17.19 15.21 19.60
N ALA A 145 -18.15 16.07 19.95
CA ALA A 145 -19.49 16.03 19.34
C ALA A 145 -19.43 16.15 17.82
N GLY A 146 -20.11 15.23 17.12
CA GLY A 146 -20.13 15.19 15.65
C GLY A 146 -18.81 14.77 14.99
N LYS A 147 -17.83 14.29 15.76
CA LYS A 147 -16.53 13.81 15.26
C LYS A 147 -16.39 12.30 15.42
N VAL A 148 -15.49 11.72 14.65
CA VAL A 148 -15.09 10.32 14.72
C VAL A 148 -13.70 10.25 15.33
N CYS A 149 -13.49 9.28 16.21
CA CYS A 149 -12.20 8.95 16.81
C CYS A 149 -11.95 7.45 16.97
N GLY A 150 -12.85 6.63 16.42
CA GLY A 150 -12.79 5.18 16.53
C GLY A 150 -11.60 4.58 15.79
N HIS A 151 -11.12 5.22 14.72
CA HIS A 151 -9.94 4.72 14.02
C HIS A 151 -8.69 4.98 14.86
N TYR A 152 -8.58 6.17 15.47
CA TYR A 152 -7.49 6.47 16.41
C TYR A 152 -7.46 5.48 17.57
N THR A 153 -8.59 5.27 18.26
CA THR A 153 -8.64 4.36 19.42
C THR A 153 -8.27 2.93 19.04
N GLN A 154 -8.61 2.47 17.83
CA GLN A 154 -8.17 1.16 17.33
C GLN A 154 -6.65 1.12 17.05
N VAL A 155 -6.06 2.16 16.46
CA VAL A 155 -4.61 2.23 16.20
C VAL A 155 -3.81 2.09 17.50
N VAL A 156 -4.25 2.79 18.56
CA VAL A 156 -3.56 2.81 19.86
C VAL A 156 -4.14 1.83 20.89
N TRP A 157 -4.92 0.84 20.45
CA TRP A 157 -5.53 -0.12 21.37
C TRP A 157 -4.48 -1.04 22.02
N ARG A 158 -4.33 -0.95 23.35
CA ARG A 158 -3.30 -1.63 24.14
C ARG A 158 -3.30 -3.14 23.95
N ALA A 159 -4.49 -3.76 23.94
CA ALA A 159 -4.61 -5.21 23.87
C ALA A 159 -4.30 -5.76 22.47
N THR A 160 -4.37 -4.94 21.41
CA THR A 160 -4.03 -5.37 20.06
C THR A 160 -2.53 -5.55 19.95
N THR A 161 -2.10 -6.71 19.45
CA THR A 161 -0.68 -7.07 19.32
C THR A 161 -0.25 -7.26 17.87
N SER A 162 -1.19 -7.53 16.96
CA SER A 162 -0.88 -7.82 15.57
C SER A 162 -1.83 -7.12 14.61
N ILE A 163 -1.30 -6.71 13.48
CA ILE A 163 -2.06 -6.11 12.39
C ILE A 163 -1.71 -6.76 11.04
N GLY A 164 -2.63 -6.69 10.10
CA GLY A 164 -2.36 -6.98 8.70
C GLY A 164 -3.30 -6.15 7.83
N CYS A 165 -2.75 -5.59 6.76
CA CYS A 165 -3.43 -4.57 5.98
C CYS A 165 -3.35 -4.86 4.49
N ALA A 166 -4.26 -4.27 3.73
CA ALA A 166 -4.28 -4.37 2.29
C ALA A 166 -4.74 -3.06 1.65
N ARG A 167 -4.31 -2.85 0.42
CA ARG A 167 -4.69 -1.73 -0.44
C ARG A 167 -5.19 -2.29 -1.77
N VAL A 168 -6.27 -1.71 -2.29
CA VAL A 168 -6.75 -1.98 -3.65
C VAL A 168 -7.05 -0.67 -4.38
N VAL A 169 -6.71 -0.62 -5.66
CA VAL A 169 -7.19 0.44 -6.56
C VAL A 169 -8.56 -0.01 -7.06
N CYS A 170 -9.58 0.79 -6.79
CA CYS A 170 -10.95 0.47 -7.17
C CYS A 170 -11.17 0.72 -8.68
N ARG A 171 -12.02 -0.11 -9.28
CA ARG A 171 -12.39 -0.04 -10.71
C ARG A 171 -13.14 1.26 -11.03
N ASP A 172 -13.27 1.56 -12.31
CA ASP A 172 -14.04 2.70 -12.84
C ASP A 172 -13.63 4.05 -12.24
N ASN A 173 -12.33 4.21 -11.95
CA ASN A 173 -11.80 5.43 -11.35
C ASN A 173 -12.51 5.82 -10.04
N ARG A 174 -12.85 4.83 -9.20
CA ARG A 174 -13.52 5.04 -7.90
C ARG A 174 -12.55 5.35 -6.74
N GLY A 175 -11.25 5.43 -7.02
CA GLY A 175 -10.22 5.77 -6.03
C GLY A 175 -9.49 4.56 -5.46
N VAL A 176 -9.08 4.66 -4.20
CA VAL A 176 -8.28 3.65 -3.50
C VAL A 176 -8.98 3.27 -2.20
N PHE A 177 -9.10 1.97 -1.95
CA PHE A 177 -9.59 1.43 -0.68
C PHE A 177 -8.45 0.77 0.08
N ILE A 178 -8.31 1.12 1.36
CA ILE A 178 -7.29 0.56 2.26
C ILE A 178 -8.00 0.03 3.51
N ILE A 179 -7.58 -1.14 3.98
CA ILE A 179 -8.09 -1.79 5.19
C ILE A 179 -6.92 -2.27 6.03
N CYS A 180 -7.01 -2.10 7.35
CA CYS A 180 -6.20 -2.80 8.33
C CYS A 180 -7.08 -3.63 9.25
N SER A 181 -6.72 -4.90 9.47
CA SER A 181 -7.31 -5.80 10.46
C SER A 181 -6.42 -5.89 11.70
N TYR A 182 -7.04 -5.95 12.87
CA TYR A 182 -6.39 -5.87 14.18
C TYR A 182 -6.76 -7.08 15.06
N GLU A 183 -5.76 -7.72 15.67
CA GLU A 183 -5.95 -8.85 16.59
C GLU A 183 -5.12 -8.68 17.87
N PRO A 184 -5.70 -8.89 19.06
CA PRO A 184 -7.13 -8.88 19.35
C PRO A 184 -7.85 -7.60 18.91
N ARG A 185 -9.16 -7.70 18.67
CA ARG A 185 -9.96 -6.54 18.24
C ARG A 185 -10.00 -5.44 19.30
N GLY A 186 -9.94 -4.20 18.85
CA GLY A 186 -10.09 -3.03 19.72
C GLY A 186 -11.52 -2.51 19.80
N ASN A 187 -11.65 -1.29 20.32
CA ASN A 187 -12.91 -0.55 20.42
C ASN A 187 -14.02 -1.33 21.15
N ILE A 188 -13.65 -2.04 22.22
CA ILE A 188 -14.62 -2.66 23.11
C ILE A 188 -15.35 -1.55 23.88
N VAL A 189 -16.68 -1.54 23.81
CA VAL A 189 -17.52 -0.52 24.45
C VAL A 189 -17.21 -0.43 25.94
N GLY A 190 -16.97 0.80 26.41
CA GLY A 190 -16.67 1.08 27.82
C GLY A 190 -15.22 0.84 28.24
N VAL A 191 -14.38 0.27 27.38
CA VAL A 191 -12.95 0.04 27.68
C VAL A 191 -12.12 1.18 27.08
N LYS A 192 -11.12 1.65 27.84
CA LYS A 192 -10.17 2.67 27.36
C LYS A 192 -9.11 2.03 26.46
N PRO A 193 -8.65 2.73 25.42
CA PRO A 193 -7.67 2.21 24.48
C PRO A 193 -6.26 2.05 25.06
N TYR A 194 -5.85 2.82 26.07
CA TYR A 194 -4.49 2.76 26.64
C TYR A 194 -4.43 3.07 28.13
#